data_AF-A0A523G3T0-F1
#
_entry.id   AF-A0A523G3T0-F1
#
_cell.length_a   1.000
_cell.length_b   1.000
_cell.length_c   1.000
_cell.angle_alpha   90.00
_cell.angle_beta   90.00
_cell.angle_gamma   90.00
#
_symmetry.space_group_name_H-M   'P 1'
#
loop_
_entity.id
_entity.type
_entity.pdbx_description
1 polymer ?
#
loop_
_entity_poly.entity_id
_entity_poly.type
_entity_poly.pdbx_seq_one_letter_code
_entity_poly.pdbx_strand_id
1 'polypeptide(L)'
;MTADQHFMHIALRLAGRGLGRVWPDPAVGCVITSTPDRDTEGYVIARGWSDRRCDAIERALQQARADGGSALKGCSVYLTSVPSPDSFLSILAVQPARLRVAQGASLLSLPKPISDRLKQADIDVALGLCRDEAARLNRGYAMLQQSHRPRITYKLATSLDGRIATHSGDSQLITGPLARRLVHRMRADADAVLIGSTTAISMIRGSPAGCRVSKTGRPYGLWQMGGFGCQ
;
A
#
# COMPACT_ATOMS: atom_id res chain seq x y z
N MET A 1 -16.45 17.49 1.69
CA MET A 1 -15.94 16.15 1.31
C MET A 1 -17.14 15.35 0.85
N THR A 2 -17.15 14.82 -0.37
CA THR A 2 -18.28 14.04 -0.91
C THR A 2 -18.31 12.63 -0.32
N ALA A 3 -19.45 11.94 -0.41
CA ALA A 3 -19.55 10.52 -0.02
C ALA A 3 -18.52 9.64 -0.75
N ASP A 4 -18.33 9.86 -2.06
CA ASP A 4 -17.31 9.17 -2.85
C ASP A 4 -15.89 9.39 -2.29
N GLN A 5 -15.54 10.63 -1.94
CA GLN A 5 -14.24 10.95 -1.33
C GLN A 5 -14.09 10.29 0.05
N HIS A 6 -15.16 10.22 0.83
CA HIS A 6 -15.17 9.53 2.12
C HIS A 6 -14.80 8.05 1.97
N PHE A 7 -15.50 7.32 1.10
CA PHE A 7 -15.23 5.89 0.87
C PHE A 7 -13.88 5.67 0.20
N MET A 8 -13.45 6.54 -0.70
CA MET A 8 -12.12 6.46 -1.29
C MET A 8 -11.02 6.68 -0.25
N HIS A 9 -11.19 7.60 0.70
CA HIS A 9 -10.26 7.76 1.82
C HIS A 9 -10.20 6.52 2.72
N ILE A 10 -11.32 5.81 2.92
CA ILE A 10 -11.32 4.51 3.60
C ILE A 10 -10.50 3.50 2.81
N ALA A 11 -10.72 3.40 1.49
CA ALA A 11 -9.96 2.51 0.62
C ALA A 11 -8.46 2.82 0.66
N LEU A 12 -8.05 4.09 0.62
CA LEU A 12 -6.65 4.52 0.74
C LEU A 12 -6.02 4.14 2.09
N ARG A 13 -6.77 4.27 3.18
CA ARG A 13 -6.31 3.83 4.51
C ARG A 13 -6.16 2.31 4.60
N LEU A 14 -7.04 1.56 3.95
CA LEU A 14 -6.94 0.10 3.86
C LEU A 14 -5.72 -0.31 3.02
N ALA A 15 -5.53 0.32 1.86
CA ALA A 15 -4.39 0.10 0.99
C ALA A 15 -3.05 0.30 1.74
N GLY A 16 -2.97 1.31 2.62
CA GLY A 16 -1.79 1.54 3.46
C GLY A 16 -1.35 0.34 4.32
N ARG A 17 -2.24 -0.63 4.59
CA ARG A 17 -1.89 -1.87 5.32
C ARG A 17 -1.01 -2.83 4.52
N GLY A 18 -0.98 -2.67 3.19
CA GLY A 18 -0.17 -3.47 2.27
C GLY A 18 1.26 -2.94 2.08
N LEU A 19 1.56 -1.70 2.49
CA LEU A 19 2.91 -1.13 2.33
C LEU A 19 3.99 -2.02 2.99
N GLY A 20 5.12 -2.18 2.29
CA GLY A 20 6.21 -3.07 2.70
C GLY A 20 5.91 -4.57 2.64
N ARG A 21 4.72 -4.98 2.16
CA ARG A 21 4.28 -6.38 2.14
C ARG A 21 3.89 -6.89 0.77
N VAL A 22 3.49 -6.00 -0.14
CA VAL A 22 2.87 -6.37 -1.42
C VAL A 22 3.80 -6.26 -2.62
N TRP A 23 5.08 -5.91 -2.43
CA TRP A 23 6.05 -5.95 -3.52
C TRP A 23 6.06 -7.32 -4.20
N PRO A 24 6.10 -7.40 -5.55
CA PRO A 24 6.32 -6.32 -6.53
C PRO A 24 5.07 -5.53 -6.95
N ASP A 25 3.90 -5.84 -6.38
CA ASP A 25 2.61 -5.26 -6.73
C ASP A 25 2.33 -3.95 -5.96
N PRO A 26 1.37 -3.12 -6.42
CA PRO A 26 0.97 -1.93 -5.68
C PRO A 26 0.16 -2.30 -4.43
N ALA A 27 0.18 -1.39 -3.44
CA ALA A 27 -0.74 -1.45 -2.33
C ALA A 27 -2.13 -0.99 -2.77
N VAL A 28 -3.10 -1.89 -2.72
CA VAL A 28 -4.47 -1.67 -3.21
C VAL A 28 -5.44 -1.80 -2.05
N GLY A 29 -6.42 -0.91 -2.01
CA GLY A 29 -7.56 -0.98 -1.11
C GLY A 29 -8.84 -1.07 -1.94
N CYS A 30 -9.79 -1.84 -1.44
CA CYS A 30 -11.11 -2.02 -2.01
C CYS A 30 -12.16 -1.77 -0.93
N VAL A 31 -13.19 -1.00 -1.25
CA VAL A 31 -14.38 -0.85 -0.41
C VAL A 31 -15.59 -1.09 -1.29
N ILE A 32 -16.49 -1.94 -0.83
CA ILE A 32 -17.79 -2.18 -1.45
C ILE A 32 -18.84 -1.55 -0.55
N THR A 33 -19.72 -0.73 -1.12
CA THR A 33 -20.80 -0.08 -0.39
C THR A 33 -22.14 -0.37 -1.03
N SER A 34 -23.21 -0.18 -0.27
CA SER A 34 -24.53 -0.01 -0.86
C SER A 34 -24.52 1.22 -1.77
N THR A 35 -25.40 1.22 -2.76
CA THR A 35 -25.61 2.38 -3.61
C THR A 35 -26.28 3.48 -2.78
N PRO A 36 -25.84 4.74 -2.89
CA PRO A 36 -26.55 5.83 -2.26
C PRO A 36 -27.97 5.92 -2.83
N ASP A 37 -28.93 6.24 -1.97
CA ASP A 37 -30.32 6.50 -2.32
C ASP A 37 -30.72 7.91 -1.81
N ARG A 38 -32.02 8.22 -1.76
CA ARG A 38 -32.48 9.54 -1.30
C ARG A 38 -32.23 9.79 0.19
N ASP A 39 -32.13 8.72 0.98
CA ASP A 39 -32.13 8.78 2.44
C ASP A 39 -30.75 8.42 3.03
N THR A 40 -29.85 7.80 2.26
CA THR A 40 -28.49 7.44 2.69
C THR A 40 -27.41 7.73 1.64
N GLU A 41 -26.25 8.17 2.12
CA GLU A 41 -25.01 8.27 1.32
C GLU A 41 -24.40 6.90 0.97
N GLY A 42 -25.03 5.81 1.43
CA GLY A 42 -24.56 4.43 1.33
C GLY A 42 -23.81 3.99 2.59
N TYR A 43 -23.72 2.67 2.80
CA TYR A 43 -22.97 2.09 3.91
C TYR A 43 -21.98 1.03 3.41
N VAL A 44 -20.91 0.81 4.18
CA VAL A 44 -19.89 -0.17 3.81
C VAL A 44 -20.42 -1.59 3.99
N ILE A 45 -20.45 -2.36 2.90
CA ILE A 45 -20.77 -3.79 2.88
C ILE A 45 -19.51 -4.60 3.15
N ALA A 46 -18.41 -4.30 2.48
CA ALA A 46 -17.18 -5.07 2.61
C ALA A 46 -15.93 -4.22 2.37
N ARG A 47 -14.80 -4.73 2.88
CA ARG A 47 -13.50 -4.05 2.87
C ARG A 47 -12.40 -5.02 2.48
N GLY A 48 -11.45 -4.53 1.69
CA GLY A 48 -10.31 -5.30 1.24
C GLY A 48 -9.06 -4.46 1.15
N TRP A 49 -7.93 -5.12 1.33
CA TRP A 49 -6.60 -4.57 1.08
C TRP A 49 -5.71 -5.69 0.55
N SER A 50 -4.76 -5.33 -0.31
CA SER A 50 -3.79 -6.28 -0.82
C SER A 50 -2.79 -6.67 0.27
N ASP A 51 -2.45 -7.95 0.31
CA ASP A 51 -1.28 -8.48 1.02
C ASP A 51 -0.58 -9.53 0.14
N ARG A 52 0.39 -10.25 0.69
CA ARG A 52 1.16 -11.28 -0.05
C ARG A 52 0.31 -12.44 -0.59
N ARG A 53 -0.89 -12.64 -0.06
CA ARG A 53 -1.69 -13.84 -0.30
C ARG A 53 -2.96 -13.56 -1.06
N CYS A 54 -3.51 -12.36 -0.93
CA CYS A 54 -4.82 -12.04 -1.46
C CYS A 54 -4.87 -10.61 -1.98
N ASP A 55 -5.48 -10.47 -3.15
CA ASP A 55 -5.80 -9.19 -3.75
C ASP A 55 -6.88 -8.45 -2.95
N ALA A 56 -6.88 -7.12 -3.03
CA ALA A 56 -7.82 -6.29 -2.29
C ALA A 56 -9.28 -6.58 -2.69
N ILE A 57 -9.54 -6.84 -3.97
CA ILE A 57 -10.89 -7.10 -4.47
C ILE A 57 -11.36 -8.46 -4.00
N GLU A 58 -10.54 -9.49 -4.19
CA GLU A 58 -10.87 -10.83 -3.75
C GLU A 58 -11.20 -10.88 -2.26
N ARG A 59 -10.39 -10.21 -1.42
CA ARG A 59 -10.65 -10.09 0.03
C ARG A 59 -12.00 -9.45 0.31
N ALA A 60 -12.33 -8.34 -0.36
CA ALA A 60 -13.61 -7.67 -0.17
C ALA A 60 -14.79 -8.56 -0.58
N LEU A 61 -14.66 -9.30 -1.69
CA LEU A 61 -15.70 -10.23 -2.15
C LEU A 61 -15.86 -11.43 -1.21
N GLN A 62 -14.76 -11.98 -0.69
CA GLN A 62 -14.80 -13.04 0.30
C GLN A 62 -15.48 -12.57 1.59
N GLN A 63 -15.17 -11.36 2.07
CA GLN A 63 -15.82 -10.78 3.23
C GLN A 63 -17.33 -10.61 2.99
N ALA A 64 -17.73 -10.02 1.86
CA ALA A 64 -19.14 -9.83 1.52
C ALA A 64 -19.93 -11.15 1.48
N ARG A 65 -19.31 -12.23 0.98
CA ARG A 65 -19.92 -13.56 0.95
C ARG A 65 -20.06 -14.16 2.35
N ALA A 66 -19.05 -13.99 3.19
CA ALA A 66 -19.06 -14.50 4.56
C ALA A 66 -20.12 -13.80 5.43
N ASP A 67 -20.36 -12.51 5.21
CA ASP A 67 -21.32 -11.69 5.96
C ASP A 67 -22.78 -11.89 5.48
N GLY A 68 -23.11 -13.07 4.95
CA GLY A 68 -24.48 -13.45 4.55
C GLY A 68 -24.86 -13.11 3.11
N GLY A 69 -23.90 -12.71 2.27
CA GLY A 69 -24.10 -12.57 0.83
C GLY A 69 -25.08 -11.47 0.44
N SER A 70 -25.14 -10.38 1.22
CA SER A 70 -25.88 -9.16 0.86
C SER A 70 -25.72 -8.88 -0.63
N ALA A 71 -26.84 -8.68 -1.34
CA ALA A 71 -26.84 -8.64 -2.80
C ALA A 71 -25.88 -7.55 -3.28
N LEU A 72 -24.70 -7.98 -3.75
CA LEU A 72 -23.67 -7.08 -4.28
C LEU A 72 -24.08 -6.52 -5.65
N LYS A 73 -25.14 -7.08 -6.25
CA LYS A 73 -25.73 -6.55 -7.48
C LYS A 73 -26.16 -5.10 -7.26
N GLY A 74 -25.71 -4.23 -8.14
CA GLY A 74 -25.99 -2.81 -8.10
C GLY A 74 -25.14 -2.01 -7.11
N CYS A 75 -24.21 -2.64 -6.36
CA CYS A 75 -23.37 -1.95 -5.38
C CYS A 75 -22.44 -0.86 -5.99
N SER A 76 -21.80 -0.09 -5.11
CA SER A 76 -20.69 0.80 -5.49
C SER A 76 -19.35 0.22 -5.05
N VAL A 77 -18.37 0.20 -5.95
CA VAL A 77 -17.02 -0.32 -5.70
C VAL A 77 -15.99 0.80 -5.79
N TYR A 78 -15.17 0.94 -4.76
CA TYR A 78 -14.10 1.94 -4.66
C TYR A 78 -12.74 1.25 -4.65
N LEU A 79 -11.86 1.61 -5.58
CA LEU A 79 -10.52 1.04 -5.73
C LEU A 79 -9.44 2.11 -5.75
N THR A 80 -8.34 1.87 -5.04
CA THR A 80 -7.23 2.84 -5.01
C THR A 80 -6.30 2.75 -6.21
N SER A 81 -6.32 1.65 -6.95
CA SER A 81 -5.50 1.39 -8.14
C SER A 81 -6.36 0.71 -9.20
N VAL A 82 -5.89 0.76 -10.45
CA VAL A 82 -6.47 -0.05 -11.53
C VAL A 82 -6.24 -1.53 -11.18
N PRO A 83 -7.29 -2.38 -11.24
CA PRO A 83 -7.16 -3.81 -10.98
C PRO A 83 -6.40 -4.55 -12.09
N SER A 84 -5.90 -5.74 -11.78
CA SER A 84 -5.46 -6.69 -12.81
C SER A 84 -6.67 -7.12 -13.68
N PRO A 85 -6.44 -7.62 -14.90
CA PRO A 85 -7.51 -8.15 -15.75
C PRO A 85 -8.38 -9.20 -15.03
N ASP A 86 -7.78 -10.12 -14.29
CA ASP A 86 -8.49 -11.20 -13.59
C ASP A 86 -9.33 -10.68 -12.41
N SER A 87 -8.76 -9.79 -11.58
CA SER A 87 -9.50 -9.13 -10.50
C SER A 87 -10.63 -8.27 -11.06
N PHE A 88 -10.44 -7.66 -12.23
CA PHE A 88 -11.47 -6.89 -12.90
C PHE A 88 -12.66 -7.76 -13.35
N LEU A 89 -12.42 -9.00 -13.79
CA LEU A 89 -13.51 -9.95 -14.10
C LEU A 89 -14.35 -10.28 -12.85
N SER A 90 -13.69 -10.40 -11.71
CA SER A 90 -14.35 -10.67 -10.43
C SER A 90 -15.28 -9.52 -10.02
N ILE A 91 -14.90 -8.27 -10.34
CA ILE A 91 -15.77 -7.10 -10.15
C ILE A 91 -16.95 -7.14 -11.10
N LEU A 92 -16.74 -7.41 -12.38
CA LEU A 92 -17.84 -7.45 -13.35
C LEU A 92 -18.88 -8.53 -13.02
N ALA A 93 -18.44 -9.67 -12.50
CA ALA A 93 -19.33 -10.75 -12.06
C ALA A 93 -20.31 -10.32 -10.95
N VAL A 94 -19.96 -9.28 -10.19
CA VAL A 94 -20.80 -8.70 -9.13
C VAL A 94 -21.87 -7.76 -9.69
N GLN A 95 -21.72 -7.28 -10.93
CA GLN A 95 -22.63 -6.30 -11.56
C GLN A 95 -22.82 -5.04 -10.71
N PRO A 96 -21.73 -4.32 -10.33
CA PRO A 96 -21.86 -3.07 -9.58
C PRO A 96 -22.56 -2.02 -10.44
N ALA A 97 -23.38 -1.15 -9.85
CA ALA A 97 -23.91 0.00 -10.56
C ALA A 97 -22.83 1.07 -10.78
N ARG A 98 -21.85 1.14 -9.86
CA ARG A 98 -20.84 2.20 -9.84
C ARG A 98 -19.46 1.63 -9.57
N LEU A 99 -18.47 2.08 -10.35
CA LEU A 99 -17.05 1.83 -10.12
C LEU A 99 -16.32 3.17 -9.98
N ARG A 100 -15.62 3.35 -8.87
CA ARG A 100 -14.84 4.55 -8.55
C ARG A 100 -13.39 4.16 -8.35
N VAL A 101 -12.48 4.69 -9.16
CA VAL A 101 -11.05 4.35 -9.10
C VAL A 101 -10.24 5.61 -8.84
N ALA A 102 -9.30 5.55 -7.89
CA ALA A 102 -8.46 6.69 -7.59
C ALA A 102 -7.40 6.96 -8.65
N GLN A 103 -6.85 5.90 -9.23
CA GLN A 103 -5.86 5.97 -10.29
C GLN A 103 -6.51 6.11 -11.67
N GLY A 104 -5.81 6.76 -12.59
CA GLY A 104 -6.24 6.97 -13.98
C GLY A 104 -6.99 8.29 -14.16
N ALA A 105 -6.88 8.88 -15.35
CA ALA A 105 -7.58 10.12 -15.69
C ALA A 105 -8.71 9.91 -16.72
N SER A 106 -8.67 8.79 -17.45
CA SER A 106 -9.67 8.43 -18.47
C SER A 106 -9.67 6.93 -18.75
N LEU A 107 -10.75 6.42 -19.34
CA LEU A 107 -10.84 5.01 -19.76
C LEU A 107 -9.74 4.63 -20.77
N LEU A 108 -9.27 5.58 -21.58
CA LEU A 108 -8.15 5.40 -22.52
C LEU A 108 -6.82 5.12 -21.79
N SER A 109 -6.72 5.49 -20.52
CA SER A 109 -5.53 5.24 -19.69
C SER A 109 -5.51 3.82 -19.12
N LEU A 110 -6.59 3.05 -19.28
CA LEU A 110 -6.69 1.68 -18.80
C LEU A 110 -6.17 0.68 -19.85
N PRO A 111 -5.69 -0.50 -19.44
CA PRO A 111 -5.41 -1.59 -20.38
C PRO A 111 -6.62 -1.90 -21.28
N LYS A 112 -6.40 -2.05 -22.59
CA LYS A 112 -7.48 -2.29 -23.59
C LYS A 112 -8.52 -3.35 -23.16
N PRO A 113 -8.12 -4.53 -22.63
CA PRO A 113 -9.09 -5.55 -22.22
C PRO A 113 -10.06 -5.07 -21.13
N ILE A 114 -9.61 -4.18 -20.24
CA ILE A 114 -10.43 -3.60 -19.17
C ILE A 114 -11.32 -2.50 -19.74
N SER A 115 -10.76 -1.59 -20.54
CA SER A 115 -11.53 -0.48 -21.11
C SER A 115 -12.67 -0.95 -22.01
N ASP A 116 -12.45 -1.99 -22.82
CA ASP A 116 -13.45 -2.48 -23.77
C ASP A 116 -14.60 -3.18 -23.04
N ARG A 117 -14.29 -3.96 -22.00
CA ARG A 117 -15.31 -4.57 -21.14
C ARG A 117 -16.10 -3.52 -20.35
N LEU A 118 -15.45 -2.45 -19.87
CA LEU A 118 -16.15 -1.35 -19.22
C LEU A 118 -17.12 -0.62 -20.14
N LYS A 119 -16.76 -0.42 -21.41
CA LYS A 119 -17.66 0.20 -22.40
C LYS A 119 -18.89 -0.66 -22.70
N GLN A 120 -18.77 -1.98 -22.58
CA GLN A 120 -19.86 -2.93 -22.80
C GLN A 120 -20.71 -3.15 -21.54
N ALA A 121 -20.20 -2.78 -20.37
CA ALA A 121 -20.88 -2.93 -19.11
C ALA A 121 -21.70 -1.67 -18.79
N ASP A 122 -22.93 -1.86 -18.31
CA ASP A 122 -23.78 -0.77 -17.83
C ASP A 122 -23.38 -0.35 -16.40
N ILE A 123 -22.17 0.23 -16.28
CA ILE A 123 -21.55 0.63 -15.02
C ILE A 123 -21.17 2.11 -15.13
N ASP A 124 -21.61 2.92 -14.16
CA ASP A 124 -21.12 4.28 -14.00
C ASP A 124 -19.67 4.24 -13.47
N VAL A 125 -18.70 4.59 -14.33
CA VAL A 125 -17.27 4.59 -13.99
C VAL A 125 -16.77 6.02 -13.83
N ALA A 126 -16.16 6.30 -12.67
CA ALA A 126 -15.36 7.51 -12.48
C ALA A 126 -13.92 7.16 -12.10
N LEU A 127 -12.97 7.84 -12.73
CA LEU A 127 -11.54 7.66 -12.53
C LEU A 127 -10.91 8.95 -11.98
N GLY A 128 -9.79 8.82 -11.28
CA GLY A 128 -9.01 9.97 -10.80
C GLY A 128 -9.46 10.54 -9.45
N LEU A 129 -10.31 9.82 -8.72
CA LEU A 129 -10.83 10.28 -7.43
C LEU A 129 -9.75 10.18 -6.33
N CYS A 130 -9.34 11.31 -5.73
CA CYS A 130 -8.20 11.32 -4.77
C CYS A 130 -6.90 10.77 -5.41
N ARG A 131 -6.66 11.13 -6.67
CA ARG A 131 -5.53 10.65 -7.47
C ARG A 131 -4.18 10.95 -6.81
N ASP A 132 -4.01 12.14 -6.25
CA ASP A 132 -2.73 12.54 -5.67
C ASP A 132 -2.41 11.74 -4.41
N GLU A 133 -3.42 11.42 -3.60
CA GLU A 133 -3.30 10.53 -2.44
C GLU A 133 -2.88 9.12 -2.88
N ALA A 134 -3.53 8.57 -3.91
CA ALA A 134 -3.20 7.25 -4.45
C ALA A 134 -1.78 7.21 -5.04
N ALA A 135 -1.38 8.26 -5.77
CA ALA A 135 -0.04 8.39 -6.31
C ALA A 135 1.03 8.52 -5.21
N ARG A 136 0.74 9.26 -4.13
CA ARG A 136 1.64 9.34 -2.96
C ARG A 136 1.79 7.98 -2.27
N LEU A 137 0.69 7.26 -2.07
CA LEU A 137 0.68 5.95 -1.44
C LEU A 137 1.58 4.95 -2.19
N ASN A 138 1.39 4.83 -3.51
CA ASN A 138 2.11 3.88 -4.35
C ASN A 138 3.32 4.49 -5.07
N ARG A 139 3.89 5.58 -4.55
CA ARG A 139 5.02 6.28 -5.19
C ARG A 139 6.22 5.36 -5.44
N GLY A 140 6.51 4.44 -4.50
CA GLY A 140 7.58 3.45 -4.66
C GLY A 140 7.35 2.53 -5.85
N TYR A 141 6.13 1.98 -5.96
CA TYR A 141 5.72 1.15 -7.08
C TYR A 141 5.76 1.93 -8.41
N ALA A 142 5.21 3.14 -8.46
CA ALA A 142 5.18 3.95 -9.67
C ALA A 142 6.59 4.28 -10.19
N MET A 143 7.53 4.63 -9.31
CA MET A 143 8.93 4.89 -9.68
C MET A 143 9.63 3.63 -10.23
N LEU A 144 9.33 2.45 -9.64
CA LEU A 144 9.88 1.18 -10.12
C LEU A 144 9.38 0.87 -11.54
N GLN A 145 8.08 1.06 -11.80
CA GLN A 145 7.48 0.80 -13.11
C GLN A 145 7.92 1.79 -14.19
N GLN A 146 8.04 3.08 -13.85
CA GLN A 146 8.32 4.14 -14.83
C GLN A 146 9.81 4.36 -15.09
N SER A 147 10.66 4.13 -14.10
CA SER A 147 12.08 4.52 -14.16
C SER A 147 13.03 3.41 -13.72
N HIS A 148 12.52 2.22 -13.41
CA HIS A 148 13.32 1.10 -12.89
C HIS A 148 14.16 1.48 -11.66
N ARG A 149 13.66 2.42 -10.84
CA ARG A 149 14.35 2.92 -9.63
C ARG A 149 13.43 2.86 -8.41
N PRO A 150 13.95 2.42 -7.25
CA PRO A 150 13.16 2.44 -6.02
C PRO A 150 12.98 3.86 -5.49
N ARG A 151 11.90 4.08 -4.72
CA ARG A 151 11.80 5.27 -3.88
C ARG A 151 12.71 5.12 -2.67
N ILE A 152 13.73 5.96 -2.57
CA ILE A 152 14.67 5.96 -1.45
C ILE A 152 14.17 6.92 -0.36
N THR A 153 14.12 6.43 0.88
CA THR A 153 13.93 7.28 2.06
C THR A 153 15.21 7.23 2.90
N TYR A 154 15.88 8.37 3.04
CA TYR A 154 17.05 8.49 3.89
C TYR A 154 16.64 8.93 5.30
N LYS A 155 17.03 8.16 6.32
CA LYS A 155 16.74 8.46 7.73
C LYS A 155 18.04 8.74 8.47
N LEU A 156 18.09 9.89 9.12
CA LEU A 156 19.18 10.28 10.02
C LEU A 156 18.68 10.48 11.45
N ALA A 157 19.50 10.19 12.46
CA ALA A 157 19.27 10.59 13.84
C ALA A 157 20.53 11.30 14.34
N THR A 158 20.38 12.55 14.75
CA THR A 158 21.48 13.39 15.23
C THR A 158 21.14 14.01 16.57
N SER A 159 22.16 14.37 17.32
CA SER A 159 22.09 15.40 18.36
C SER A 159 21.81 16.78 17.75
N LEU A 160 21.59 17.78 18.60
CA LEU A 160 21.33 19.16 18.19
C LEU A 160 22.51 19.77 17.40
N ASP A 161 23.74 19.41 17.76
CA ASP A 161 24.97 19.80 17.08
C ASP A 161 25.31 18.91 15.86
N GLY A 162 24.36 18.10 15.39
CA GLY A 162 24.48 17.35 14.13
C GLY A 162 25.30 16.05 14.22
N ARG A 163 25.61 15.56 15.42
CA ARG A 163 26.43 14.36 15.62
C ARG A 163 25.57 13.09 15.65
N ILE A 164 26.09 12.01 15.06
CA ILE A 164 25.43 10.68 15.02
C ILE A 164 26.02 9.68 16.03
N ALA A 165 27.08 10.07 16.73
CA ALA A 165 27.74 9.32 17.79
C ALA A 165 28.59 10.28 18.64
N THR A 166 28.94 9.88 19.86
CA THR A 166 29.94 10.55 20.68
C THR A 166 31.35 10.34 20.12
N HIS A 167 32.36 11.05 20.66
CA HIS A 167 33.76 10.88 20.27
C HIS A 167 34.29 9.44 20.49
N SER A 168 33.70 8.71 21.44
CA SER A 168 34.02 7.31 21.73
C SER A 168 33.24 6.32 20.85
N GLY A 169 32.38 6.80 19.96
CA GLY A 169 31.59 5.99 19.04
C GLY A 169 30.25 5.49 19.61
N ASP A 170 29.84 5.94 20.79
CA ASP A 170 28.51 5.59 21.34
C ASP A 170 27.41 6.32 20.58
N SER A 171 26.43 5.57 20.10
CA SER A 171 25.31 6.04 19.27
C SER A 171 23.95 5.58 19.80
N GLN A 172 23.91 5.05 21.02
CA GLN A 172 22.66 4.61 21.64
C GLN A 172 21.81 5.80 22.08
N LEU A 173 20.49 5.65 21.92
CA LEU A 173 19.47 6.55 22.50
C LEU A 173 19.59 8.05 22.18
N ILE A 174 20.26 8.43 21.07
CA ILE A 174 20.31 9.82 20.57
C ILE A 174 18.91 10.43 20.44
N THR A 175 17.93 9.63 19.99
CA THR A 175 16.53 10.05 19.85
C THR A 175 15.61 9.29 20.81
N GLY A 176 14.58 9.97 21.30
CA GLY A 176 13.59 9.42 22.23
C GLY A 176 12.69 8.30 21.67
N PRO A 177 11.83 7.71 22.52
CA PRO A 177 10.97 6.58 22.16
C PRO A 177 9.95 6.89 21.05
N LEU A 178 9.44 8.11 20.95
CA LEU A 178 8.50 8.51 19.88
C LEU A 178 9.16 8.45 18.49
N ALA A 179 10.38 8.98 18.37
CA ALA A 179 11.16 8.91 17.13
C ALA A 179 11.44 7.45 16.74
N ARG A 180 11.75 6.58 17.70
CA ARG A 180 11.95 5.15 17.44
C ARG A 180 10.68 4.47 16.90
N ARG A 181 9.50 4.76 17.48
CA ARG A 181 8.22 4.25 16.95
C ARG A 181 7.97 4.68 15.50
N LEU A 182 8.27 5.95 15.18
CA LEU A 182 8.15 6.46 13.82
C LEU A 182 9.08 5.71 12.85
N VAL A 183 10.33 5.47 13.25
CA VAL A 183 11.29 4.70 12.42
C VAL A 183 10.84 3.26 12.24
N HIS A 184 10.29 2.62 13.26
CA HIS A 184 9.71 1.27 13.10
C HIS A 184 8.57 1.25 12.09
N ARG A 185 7.71 2.28 12.08
CA ARG A 185 6.68 2.43 11.05
C ARG A 185 7.30 2.66 9.67
N MET A 186 8.27 3.57 9.54
CA MET A 186 8.97 3.82 8.26
C MET A 186 9.57 2.55 7.68
N ARG A 187 10.17 1.71 8.54
CA ARG A 187 10.73 0.43 8.08
C ARG A 187 9.64 -0.60 7.77
N ALA A 188 8.53 -0.61 8.49
CA ALA A 188 7.40 -1.50 8.18
C ALA A 188 6.74 -1.18 6.84
N ASP A 189 6.75 0.10 6.45
CA ASP A 189 6.20 0.57 5.17
C ASP A 189 7.20 0.44 3.99
N ALA A 190 8.45 0.03 4.26
CA ALA A 190 9.51 -0.10 3.27
C ALA A 190 9.75 -1.56 2.87
N ASP A 191 10.00 -1.80 1.59
CA ASP A 191 10.27 -3.15 1.07
C ASP A 191 11.66 -3.68 1.50
N ALA A 192 12.61 -2.78 1.74
CA ALA A 192 13.97 -3.11 2.20
C ALA A 192 14.56 -2.01 3.09
N VAL A 193 15.52 -2.41 3.94
CA VAL A 193 16.31 -1.49 4.77
C VAL A 193 17.79 -1.71 4.44
N LEU A 194 18.47 -0.63 4.05
CA LEU A 194 19.90 -0.62 3.75
C LEU A 194 20.68 -0.01 4.94
N ILE A 195 21.79 -0.65 5.30
CA ILE A 195 22.78 -0.14 6.27
C ILE A 195 24.19 -0.36 5.75
N GLY A 196 25.15 0.46 6.18
CA GLY A 196 26.57 0.24 5.89
C GLY A 196 27.18 -0.86 6.77
N SER A 197 28.27 -1.47 6.29
CA SER A 197 29.02 -2.51 7.01
C SER A 197 29.50 -2.04 8.38
N THR A 198 30.00 -0.81 8.49
CA THR A 198 30.44 -0.22 9.76
C THR A 198 29.29 -0.15 10.78
N THR A 199 28.09 0.22 10.33
CA THR A 199 26.89 0.22 11.19
C THR A 199 26.53 -1.18 11.66
N ALA A 200 26.58 -2.17 10.76
CA ALA A 200 26.33 -3.56 11.11
C ALA A 200 27.32 -4.08 12.17
N ILE A 201 28.62 -3.83 11.97
CA ILE A 201 29.67 -4.26 12.90
C ILE A 201 29.52 -3.57 14.26
N SER A 202 29.27 -2.26 14.28
CA SER A 202 29.07 -1.49 15.52
C SER A 202 27.87 -1.99 16.32
N MET A 203 26.75 -2.29 15.66
CA MET A 203 25.55 -2.82 16.32
C MET A 203 25.77 -4.21 16.92
N ILE A 204 26.60 -5.06 16.31
CA ILE A 204 26.95 -6.37 16.85
C ILE A 204 27.85 -6.24 18.08
N ARG A 205 28.81 -5.31 18.05
CA ARG A 205 29.80 -5.13 19.14
C ARG A 205 29.27 -4.39 20.36
N GLY A 206 28.24 -3.56 20.21
CA GLY A 206 27.70 -2.69 21.27
C GLY A 206 26.57 -3.26 22.13
N SER A 207 26.26 -4.57 22.08
CA SER A 207 25.07 -5.14 22.73
C SER A 207 25.40 -6.23 23.77
N PRO A 208 25.16 -6.02 25.09
CA PRO A 208 25.09 -7.12 26.07
C PRO A 208 23.74 -7.87 26.07
N ALA A 209 22.78 -7.46 25.22
CA ALA A 209 21.49 -8.13 25.11
C ALA A 209 21.08 -8.17 23.64
N GLY A 210 20.64 -9.36 23.21
CA GLY A 210 20.38 -9.69 21.83
C GLY A 210 19.42 -8.75 21.11
N CYS A 211 19.52 -8.81 19.79
CA CYS A 211 18.58 -8.25 18.84
C CYS A 211 17.13 -8.41 19.35
N ARG A 212 16.54 -7.36 19.93
CA ARG A 212 15.09 -7.28 20.11
C ARG A 212 14.50 -6.96 18.74
N VAL A 213 14.53 -7.97 17.86
CA VAL A 213 13.53 -8.13 16.83
C VAL A 213 12.21 -8.17 17.61
N SER A 214 11.45 -7.08 17.60
CA SER A 214 10.07 -7.16 18.03
C SER A 214 9.43 -8.28 17.23
N LYS A 215 8.65 -9.15 17.88
CA LYS A 215 7.85 -10.25 17.30
C LYS A 215 6.82 -9.79 16.24
N THR A 216 7.00 -8.63 15.62
CA THR A 216 6.32 -8.17 14.43
C THR A 216 7.11 -8.61 13.19
N GLY A 217 7.14 -9.91 12.95
CA GLY A 217 7.33 -10.53 11.64
C GLY A 217 8.44 -10.00 10.71
N ARG A 218 9.62 -10.64 10.84
CA ARG A 218 10.63 -10.97 9.82
C ARG A 218 11.72 -9.95 9.49
N PRO A 219 12.94 -10.46 9.19
CA PRO A 219 14.06 -9.65 8.71
C PRO A 219 13.75 -9.13 7.31
N TYR A 220 14.07 -7.86 7.07
CA TYR A 220 14.20 -7.30 5.73
C TYR A 220 15.02 -8.27 4.88
N GLY A 221 14.61 -8.53 3.64
CA GLY A 221 15.37 -9.39 2.73
C GLY A 221 16.82 -8.89 2.69
N LEU A 222 17.74 -9.66 3.28
CA LEU A 222 19.16 -9.45 3.15
C LEU A 222 19.50 -9.78 1.69
N TRP A 223 19.49 -8.77 0.84
CA TRP A 223 20.12 -8.88 -0.45
C TRP A 223 21.63 -8.84 -0.23
N GLN A 224 22.24 -10.02 -0.25
CA GLN A 224 23.64 -10.14 -0.64
C GLN A 224 23.71 -9.58 -2.06
N MET A 225 24.21 -8.36 -2.22
CA MET A 225 24.73 -7.90 -3.51
C MET A 225 25.89 -8.85 -3.83
N GLY A 226 25.61 -9.91 -4.59
CA GLY A 226 26.61 -10.76 -5.19
C GLY A 226 27.61 -9.86 -5.90
N GLY A 227 28.90 -10.07 -5.63
CA GLY A 227 29.97 -9.23 -6.14
C GLY A 227 29.83 -9.03 -7.63
N PHE A 228 29.82 -7.77 -8.06
CA PHE A 228 30.28 -7.43 -9.39
C PHE A 228 31.76 -7.81 -9.43
N GLY A 229 32.03 -9.00 -9.94
CA GLY A 229 33.37 -9.39 -10.35
C GLY A 229 33.81 -8.44 -11.45
N CYS A 230 34.94 -7.77 -11.23
CA CYS A 230 35.76 -7.28 -12.33
C CYS A 230 36.10 -8.47 -13.22
N GLN A 231 35.66 -8.42 -14.48
CA GLN A 231 36.50 -8.86 -15.58
C GLN A 231 37.18 -7.62 -16.14
#